data_AF-A0A6A6HUR5-F1
#
_entry.id   AF-A0A6A6HUR5-F1
#
_cell.length_a   1.000
_cell.length_b   1.000
_cell.length_c   1.000
_cell.angle_alpha   90.00
_cell.angle_beta   90.00
_cell.angle_gamma   90.00
#
_symmetry.space_group_name_H-M   'P 1'
#
loop_
_entity.id
_entity.type
_entity.pdbx_description
1 polymer ?
#
loop_
_entity_poly.entity_id
_entity_poly.type
_entity_poly.pdbx_seq_one_letter_code
_entity_poly.pdbx_strand_id
1 'polypeptide(L)'
;MPYKAFNPSTRPCKVLNDPESALYRHPNYQGDAATGYQIHYGIYSLGLVFFEIAIWAPLRSLLVAKAKKPPPVYLWPEMRHFQEAEARELKRRVDMRVEHEVAYRVGTKYKDAVEWCLDLKGPVTAIDFYNRVAIPLEELATQE
;
A
#
# COMPACT_ATOMS: atom_id res chain seq x y z
N MET A 1 -26.64 -1.65 -40.98
CA MET A 1 -26.25 -1.10 -39.66
C MET A 1 -25.01 -1.86 -39.19
N PRO A 2 -23.79 -1.30 -39.26
CA PRO A 2 -22.59 -2.04 -38.87
C PRO A 2 -22.42 -2.04 -37.35
N TYR A 3 -22.09 -3.21 -36.79
CA TYR A 3 -21.71 -3.39 -35.39
C TYR A 3 -20.40 -2.64 -35.12
N LYS A 4 -20.40 -1.72 -34.15
CA LYS A 4 -19.17 -1.09 -33.65
C LYS A 4 -18.42 -2.11 -32.78
N ALA A 5 -17.19 -2.44 -33.18
CA ALA A 5 -16.28 -3.27 -32.40
C ALA A 5 -15.98 -2.61 -31.04
N PHE A 6 -16.00 -3.42 -29.98
CA PHE A 6 -15.63 -3.02 -28.62
C PHE A 6 -14.12 -2.75 -28.56
N ASN A 7 -13.73 -1.51 -28.32
CA ASN A 7 -12.34 -1.09 -28.15
C ASN A 7 -11.99 -1.04 -26.64
N PRO A 8 -11.14 -1.95 -26.12
CA PRO A 8 -10.85 -2.04 -24.69
C PRO A 8 -10.03 -0.86 -24.14
N SER A 9 -9.52 0.04 -24.98
CA SER A 9 -8.66 1.16 -24.57
C SER A 9 -9.40 2.40 -24.03
N THR A 10 -10.73 2.38 -23.97
CA THR A 10 -11.54 3.55 -23.56
C THR A 10 -12.53 3.25 -22.43
N ARG A 11 -12.06 2.58 -21.38
CA ARG A 11 -12.65 2.84 -20.06
C ARG A 11 -11.87 3.99 -19.43
N PRO A 12 -12.38 5.24 -19.49
CA PRO A 12 -11.88 6.22 -18.55
C PRO A 12 -12.19 5.65 -17.17
N CYS A 13 -11.16 5.29 -16.42
CA CYS A 13 -11.27 4.86 -15.04
C CYS A 13 -11.75 6.06 -14.21
N LYS A 14 -13.02 6.46 -14.37
CA LYS A 14 -13.66 7.62 -13.75
C LYS A 14 -13.83 7.48 -12.23
N VAL A 15 -13.33 6.39 -11.64
CA VAL A 15 -13.36 6.13 -10.20
C VAL A 15 -12.05 6.57 -9.50
N LEU A 16 -11.04 7.03 -10.26
CA LEU A 16 -9.65 7.11 -9.77
C LEU A 16 -9.28 8.30 -8.85
N ASN A 17 -10.20 9.22 -8.53
CA ASN A 17 -9.86 10.42 -7.74
C ASN A 17 -10.47 10.45 -6.34
N ASP A 18 -10.91 9.32 -5.80
CA ASP A 18 -11.22 9.26 -4.37
C ASP A 18 -9.90 9.26 -3.56
N PRO A 19 -9.62 10.32 -2.77
CA PRO A 19 -8.37 10.44 -2.02
C PRO A 19 -8.17 9.31 -1.01
N GLU A 20 -9.25 8.75 -0.46
CA GLU A 20 -9.18 7.63 0.48
C GLU A 20 -8.66 6.36 -0.22
N SER A 21 -9.17 6.05 -1.42
CA SER A 21 -8.62 4.95 -2.24
C SER A 21 -7.17 5.17 -2.67
N ALA A 22 -6.73 6.43 -2.81
CA ALA A 22 -5.38 6.77 -3.25
C ALA A 22 -4.31 6.48 -2.17
N LEU A 23 -4.69 6.45 -0.88
CA LEU A 23 -3.80 6.12 0.24
C LEU A 23 -3.22 4.70 0.13
N TYR A 24 -3.99 3.78 -0.45
CA TYR A 24 -3.60 2.37 -0.57
C TYR A 24 -2.82 2.06 -1.85
N ARG A 25 -2.73 3.01 -2.80
CA ARG A 25 -2.07 2.76 -4.08
C ARG A 25 -0.55 2.86 -3.94
N HIS A 26 0.14 1.97 -4.63
CA HIS A 26 1.60 2.00 -4.72
C HIS A 26 2.09 3.37 -5.23
N PRO A 27 3.19 3.94 -4.71
CA PRO A 27 3.66 5.27 -5.11
C PRO A 27 3.88 5.44 -6.61
N ASN A 28 4.36 4.39 -7.30
CA ASN A 28 4.55 4.41 -8.76
C ASN A 28 3.24 4.21 -9.56
N TYR A 29 2.11 4.06 -8.89
CA TYR A 29 0.77 3.88 -9.47
C TYR A 29 -0.17 5.00 -9.00
N GLN A 30 0.33 6.24 -9.08
CA GLN A 30 -0.41 7.46 -8.71
C GLN A 30 -0.58 8.38 -9.90
N GLY A 31 -1.76 9.02 -10.00
CA GLY A 31 -2.07 10.03 -11.00
C GLY A 31 -2.01 9.57 -12.46
N ASP A 32 -1.97 10.55 -13.37
CA ASP A 32 -2.02 10.34 -14.83
C ASP A 32 -0.71 9.78 -15.42
N ALA A 33 0.38 9.79 -14.64
CA ALA A 33 1.69 9.27 -15.03
C ALA A 33 1.89 7.77 -14.70
N ALA A 34 0.88 7.09 -14.16
CA ALA A 34 0.97 5.70 -13.77
C ALA A 34 1.33 4.79 -14.97
N THR A 35 2.49 4.13 -14.89
CA THR A 35 3.01 3.24 -15.94
C THR A 35 2.35 1.87 -15.88
N GLY A 36 1.05 1.80 -16.17
CA GLY A 36 0.28 0.56 -16.19
C GLY A 36 0.16 -0.13 -14.82
N TYR A 37 -0.84 -0.99 -14.66
CA TYR A 37 -1.00 -1.78 -13.45
C TYR A 37 0.00 -2.94 -13.42
N GLN A 38 0.58 -3.22 -12.25
CA GLN A 38 1.40 -4.40 -11.98
C GLN A 38 0.89 -5.13 -10.75
N ILE A 39 1.02 -6.45 -10.72
CA ILE A 39 0.47 -7.29 -9.63
C ILE A 39 1.04 -6.90 -8.25
N HIS A 40 2.32 -6.51 -8.18
CA HIS A 40 2.95 -6.13 -6.92
C HIS A 40 2.36 -4.85 -6.33
N TYR A 41 1.65 -4.02 -7.11
CA TYR A 41 0.91 -2.87 -6.57
C TYR A 41 -0.26 -3.33 -5.70
N GLY A 42 -0.95 -4.42 -6.07
CA GLY A 42 -1.99 -5.01 -5.22
C GLY A 42 -1.43 -5.64 -3.95
N ILE A 43 -0.25 -6.28 -4.04
CA ILE A 43 0.44 -6.83 -2.88
C ILE A 43 0.91 -5.72 -1.92
N TYR A 44 1.37 -4.59 -2.47
CA TYR A 44 1.68 -3.39 -1.68
C TYR A 44 0.45 -2.90 -0.90
N SER A 45 -0.71 -2.78 -1.56
CA SER A 45 -1.97 -2.40 -0.89
C SER A 45 -2.35 -3.39 0.21
N LEU A 46 -2.12 -4.69 0.01
CA LEU A 46 -2.34 -5.70 1.04
C LEU A 46 -1.37 -5.53 2.24
N GLY A 47 -0.10 -5.21 1.98
CA GLY A 47 0.87 -4.90 3.03
C GLY A 47 0.45 -3.70 3.90
N LEU A 48 -0.15 -2.68 3.28
CA LEU A 48 -0.74 -1.55 4.00
C LEU A 48 -1.92 -1.97 4.90
N VAL A 49 -2.78 -2.87 4.45
CA VAL A 49 -3.89 -3.40 5.26
C VAL A 49 -3.35 -4.21 6.45
N PHE A 50 -2.34 -5.06 6.23
CA PHE A 50 -1.69 -5.78 7.33
C PHE A 50 -1.06 -4.83 8.35
N PHE A 51 -0.45 -3.76 7.89
CA PHE A 51 0.05 -2.71 8.77
C PHE A 51 -1.08 -2.05 9.60
N GLU A 52 -2.23 -1.73 9.00
CA GLU A 52 -3.38 -1.17 9.75
C GLU A 52 -3.86 -2.13 10.85
N ILE A 53 -3.93 -3.43 10.54
CA ILE A 53 -4.30 -4.47 11.50
C ILE A 53 -3.28 -4.51 12.65
N ALA A 54 -1.98 -4.47 12.34
CA ALA A 54 -0.93 -4.51 13.36
C ALA A 54 -0.96 -3.30 14.32
N ILE A 55 -1.28 -2.11 13.80
CA ILE A 55 -1.31 -0.87 14.58
C ILE A 55 -2.67 -0.61 15.23
N TRP A 56 -3.73 -1.33 14.81
CA TRP A 56 -5.11 -1.10 15.23
C TRP A 56 -5.60 0.33 14.98
N ALA A 57 -5.18 0.93 13.86
CA ALA A 57 -5.57 2.28 13.48
C ALA A 57 -5.56 2.44 11.95
N PRO A 58 -6.45 3.28 11.38
CA PRO A 58 -6.48 3.53 9.95
C PRO A 58 -5.26 4.34 9.48
N LEU A 59 -4.82 4.16 8.24
CA LEU A 59 -3.73 4.89 7.59
C LEU A 59 -3.95 6.40 7.61
N ARG A 60 -5.21 6.85 7.53
CA ARG A 60 -5.58 8.27 7.65
C ARG A 60 -5.04 8.92 8.92
N SER A 61 -4.88 8.16 10.01
CA SER A 61 -4.27 8.63 11.26
C SER A 61 -2.80 9.03 11.10
N LEU A 62 -2.08 8.47 10.11
CA LEU A 62 -0.71 8.82 9.80
C LEU A 62 -0.57 10.17 9.10
N LEU A 63 -1.63 10.67 8.46
CA LEU A 63 -1.60 11.96 7.78
C LEU A 63 -1.44 13.10 8.80
N VAL A 64 -2.11 12.98 9.94
CA VAL A 64 -2.09 13.95 11.06
C VAL A 64 -0.82 13.83 11.92
N ALA A 65 -0.04 12.76 11.76
CA ALA A 65 1.12 12.51 12.60
C ALA A 65 2.16 13.65 12.47
N LYS A 66 2.50 14.27 13.61
CA LYS A 66 3.52 15.32 13.67
C LYS A 66 4.89 14.73 13.36
N ALA A 67 5.52 15.22 12.30
CA ALA A 67 6.90 14.85 11.98
C ALA A 67 7.88 15.66 12.85
N LYS A 68 8.90 14.98 13.40
CA LYS A 68 9.98 15.64 14.15
C LYS A 68 10.85 16.53 13.26
N LYS A 69 10.93 16.21 11.97
CA LYS A 69 11.64 16.95 10.93
C LYS A 69 10.63 17.43 9.89
N PRO A 70 10.86 18.59 9.23
CA PRO A 70 10.01 19.02 8.13
C PRO A 70 10.01 17.95 7.03
N PRO A 71 8.83 17.40 6.66
CA PRO A 71 8.77 16.40 5.61
C PRO A 71 8.96 17.06 4.24
N PRO A 72 9.35 16.30 3.21
CA PRO A 72 9.42 16.80 1.83
C PRO A 72 8.06 17.33 1.33
N VAL A 73 6.98 16.69 1.77
CA VAL A 73 5.60 17.09 1.48
C VAL A 73 4.77 17.00 2.77
N TYR A 74 3.93 18.00 3.03
CA TYR A 74 3.00 17.95 4.15
C TYR A 74 1.77 17.14 3.76
N LEU A 75 1.44 16.15 4.57
CA LEU A 75 0.20 15.38 4.43
C LEU A 75 -0.86 15.95 5.35
N TRP A 76 -2.11 15.99 4.89
CA TRP A 76 -3.27 16.34 5.72
C TRP A 76 -4.51 15.52 5.31
N PRO A 77 -5.49 15.35 6.19
CA PRO A 77 -6.59 14.40 5.96
C PRO A 77 -7.63 14.85 4.92
N GLU A 78 -7.71 16.15 4.63
CA GLU A 78 -8.65 16.75 3.66
C GLU A 78 -7.97 17.08 2.32
N MET A 79 -6.92 16.34 1.96
CA MET A 79 -6.24 16.49 0.67
C MET A 79 -7.17 16.14 -0.48
N ARG A 80 -7.37 17.08 -1.41
CA ARG A 80 -8.15 16.85 -2.64
C ARG A 80 -7.37 16.11 -3.72
N HIS A 81 -6.05 16.18 -3.65
CA HIS A 81 -5.14 15.53 -4.59
C HIS A 81 -4.12 14.75 -3.77
N PHE A 82 -3.95 13.48 -4.12
CA PHE A 82 -2.94 12.60 -3.55
C PHE A 82 -2.18 11.99 -4.72
N GLN A 83 -0.93 12.43 -4.92
CA GLN A 83 -0.09 12.03 -6.03
C GLN A 83 1.12 11.26 -5.52
N GLU A 84 2.11 11.07 -6.39
CA GLU A 84 3.30 10.29 -6.09
C GLU A 84 4.09 10.83 -4.89
N ALA A 85 4.24 12.15 -4.78
CA ALA A 85 5.05 12.75 -3.72
C ALA A 85 4.41 12.53 -2.33
N GLU A 86 3.09 12.67 -2.24
CA GLU A 86 2.32 12.37 -1.03
C GLU A 86 2.38 10.87 -0.70
N ALA A 87 2.24 10.01 -1.71
CA ALA A 87 2.34 8.56 -1.53
C ALA A 87 3.71 8.12 -1.02
N ARG A 88 4.79 8.74 -1.50
CA ARG A 88 6.17 8.47 -1.04
C ARG A 88 6.36 8.92 0.41
N GLU A 89 5.84 10.08 0.79
CA GLU A 89 5.90 10.52 2.20
C GLU A 89 5.05 9.62 3.10
N LEU A 90 3.86 9.19 2.66
CA LEU A 90 3.04 8.24 3.41
C LEU A 90 3.78 6.91 3.60
N LYS A 91 4.35 6.35 2.52
CA LYS A 91 5.18 5.12 2.59
C LYS A 91 6.31 5.30 3.60
N ARG A 92 7.04 6.42 3.55
CA ARG A 92 8.12 6.72 4.51
C ARG A 92 7.63 6.71 5.96
N ARG A 93 6.43 7.24 6.23
CA ARG A 93 5.81 7.20 7.57
C ARG A 93 5.42 5.79 8.00
N VAL A 94 4.87 4.99 7.06
CA VAL A 94 4.55 3.58 7.29
C VAL A 94 5.83 2.80 7.60
N ASP A 95 6.85 2.88 6.75
CA ASP A 95 8.13 2.17 6.91
C ASP A 95 8.75 2.44 8.29
N MET A 96 8.76 3.70 8.75
CA MET A 96 9.24 4.03 10.10
C MET A 96 8.45 3.32 11.21
N ARG A 97 7.13 3.23 11.09
CA ARG A 97 6.30 2.55 12.11
C ARG A 97 6.39 1.04 12.01
N VAL A 98 6.55 0.50 10.80
CA VAL A 98 6.81 -0.92 10.59
C VAL A 98 8.08 -1.34 11.32
N GLU A 99 9.15 -0.57 11.14
CA GLU A 99 10.44 -0.79 11.80
C GLU A 99 10.33 -0.79 13.33
N HIS A 100 9.65 0.22 13.89
CA HIS A 100 9.68 0.51 15.33
C HIS A 100 8.53 -0.09 16.14
N GLU A 101 7.37 -0.38 15.55
CA GLU A 101 6.16 -0.74 16.30
C GLU A 101 5.63 -2.14 15.98
N VAL A 102 5.75 -2.62 14.74
CA VAL A 102 5.02 -3.84 14.30
C VAL A 102 5.55 -5.09 15.00
N ALA A 103 6.86 -5.31 15.04
CA ALA A 103 7.43 -6.49 15.70
C ALA A 103 7.08 -6.56 17.20
N TYR A 104 7.03 -5.42 17.88
CA TYR A 104 6.66 -5.33 19.29
C TYR A 104 5.18 -5.69 19.53
N ARG A 105 4.29 -5.35 18.59
CA ARG A 105 2.84 -5.55 18.73
C ARG A 105 2.36 -6.94 18.31
N VAL A 106 2.89 -7.46 17.20
CA VAL A 106 2.36 -8.66 16.53
C VAL A 106 3.45 -9.70 16.20
N GLY A 107 4.68 -9.47 16.65
CA GLY A 107 5.80 -10.37 16.44
C GLY A 107 6.58 -10.13 15.14
N THR A 108 7.79 -10.69 15.09
CA THR A 108 8.74 -10.49 13.98
C THR A 108 8.29 -11.13 12.68
N LYS A 109 7.71 -12.34 12.72
CA LYS A 109 7.20 -13.01 11.52
C LYS A 109 6.15 -12.17 10.77
N TYR A 110 5.25 -11.51 11.51
CA TYR A 110 4.26 -10.62 10.92
C TYR A 110 4.91 -9.36 10.35
N LYS A 111 5.86 -8.75 11.09
CA LYS A 111 6.66 -7.62 10.59
C LYS A 111 7.32 -7.97 9.26
N ASP A 112 8.01 -9.11 9.18
CA ASP A 112 8.74 -9.54 7.99
C ASP A 112 7.81 -9.70 6.77
N ALA A 113 6.61 -10.24 6.97
CA ALA A 113 5.59 -10.36 5.92
C ALA A 113 5.08 -8.98 5.44
N VAL A 114 4.83 -8.04 6.37
CA VAL A 114 4.43 -6.67 6.04
C VAL A 114 5.53 -5.95 5.26
N GLU A 115 6.78 -5.98 5.75
CA GLU A 115 7.93 -5.37 5.09
C GLU A 115 8.13 -5.93 3.69
N TRP A 116 8.05 -7.25 3.55
CA TRP A 116 8.18 -7.90 2.25
C TRP A 116 7.13 -7.38 1.26
N CYS A 117 5.86 -7.28 1.66
CA CYS A 117 4.80 -6.74 0.81
C CYS A 117 5.03 -5.28 0.39
N LEU A 118 5.57 -4.45 1.29
CA LEU A 118 5.74 -3.01 1.06
C LEU A 118 6.95 -2.65 0.20
N ASP A 119 7.94 -3.54 0.10
CA ASP A 119 9.22 -3.28 -0.59
C ASP A 119 9.41 -4.02 -1.92
N LEU A 120 8.35 -4.63 -2.45
CA LEU A 120 8.39 -5.31 -3.76
C LEU A 120 8.67 -4.33 -4.90
N LYS A 121 9.66 -4.65 -5.74
CA LYS A 121 10.09 -3.82 -6.89
C LYS A 121 10.05 -4.54 -8.23
N GLY A 122 9.31 -5.63 -8.35
CA GLY A 122 9.39 -6.48 -9.54
C GLY A 122 8.25 -7.48 -9.70
N PRO A 123 8.35 -8.37 -10.71
CA PRO A 123 7.43 -9.48 -10.85
C PRO A 123 7.53 -10.39 -9.63
N VAL A 124 6.38 -10.89 -9.19
CA VAL A 124 6.23 -11.74 -8.02
C VAL A 124 5.50 -13.00 -8.47
N THR A 125 6.02 -14.17 -8.09
CA THR A 125 5.32 -15.42 -8.34
C THR A 125 4.36 -15.72 -7.18
N ALA A 126 3.34 -16.53 -7.45
CA ALA A 126 2.44 -17.00 -6.40
C ALA A 126 3.19 -17.78 -5.30
N ILE A 127 4.26 -18.50 -5.67
CA ILE A 127 5.09 -19.27 -4.74
C ILE A 127 5.85 -18.32 -3.80
N ASP A 128 6.40 -17.22 -4.32
CA ASP A 128 7.09 -16.23 -3.49
C ASP A 128 6.13 -15.64 -2.44
N PHE A 129 4.93 -15.25 -2.88
CA PHE A 129 3.90 -14.73 -1.98
C PHE A 129 3.51 -15.77 -0.93
N TYR A 130 3.27 -17.02 -1.33
CA TYR A 130 2.87 -18.08 -0.42
C TYR A 130 3.93 -18.31 0.67
N ASN A 131 5.19 -18.42 0.27
CA ASN A 131 6.31 -18.69 1.18
C ASN A 131 6.62 -17.52 2.12
N ARG A 132 6.43 -16.27 1.65
CA ARG A 132 6.81 -15.06 2.40
C ARG A 132 5.68 -14.49 3.24
N VAL A 133 4.43 -14.79 2.91
CA VAL A 133 3.26 -14.18 3.54
C VAL A 133 2.29 -15.23 4.05
N ALA A 134 1.79 -16.14 3.20
CA ALA A 134 0.73 -17.06 3.60
C ALA A 134 1.18 -18.05 4.69
N ILE A 135 2.31 -18.74 4.50
CA ILE A 135 2.84 -19.70 5.48
C ILE A 135 3.15 -19.01 6.82
N PRO A 136 3.91 -17.90 6.88
CA PRO A 136 4.20 -17.24 8.15
C PRO A 136 2.94 -16.80 8.91
N LEU A 137 1.92 -16.33 8.21
CA LEU A 137 0.66 -15.91 8.84
C LEU A 137 -0.17 -17.11 9.33
N GLU A 138 -0.18 -18.22 8.59
CA GLU A 138 -0.83 -19.47 9.01
C GLU A 138 -0.17 -20.05 10.27
N GLU A 139 1.16 -20.06 10.32
CA GLU A 139 1.91 -20.48 11.50
C GLU A 139 1.58 -19.63 12.73
N LEU A 140 1.41 -18.32 12.56
CA LEU A 140 1.01 -17.43 13.66
C LEU A 140 -0.41 -17.71 14.14
N ALA A 141 -1.33 -18.06 13.22
CA ALA A 141 -2.71 -18.36 13.56
C ALA A 141 -2.89 -19.74 14.23
N THR A 142 -1.95 -20.66 14.02
CA THR A 142 -1.99 -22.03 14.57
C THR A 142 -1.16 -22.21 15.85
N GLN A 143 -0.41 -21.18 16.25
CA GLN A 143 0.24 -21.10 17.55
C GLN A 143 -0.77 -20.77 18.66
N GLU A 144 -1.65 -21.73 18.97
CA GLU A 144 -2.45 -21.77 20.22
C GLU A 144 -1.87 -22.77 21.22
#